data_AF-A0A6P4ZTL3-F1
#
_entry.id   AF-A0A6P4ZTL3-F1
#
_cell.length_a   1.000
_cell.length_b   1.000
_cell.length_c   1.000
_cell.angle_alpha   90.00
_cell.angle_beta   90.00
_cell.angle_gamma   90.00
#
_symmetry.space_group_name_H-M   'P 1'
#
loop_
_entity.id
_entity.type
_entity.pdbx_description
1 polymer ?
#
loop_
_entity_poly.entity_id
_entity_poly.type
_entity_poly.pdbx_seq_one_letter_code
_entity_poly.pdbx_strand_id
1 'polypeptide(L)'
;MARRYLSGEMFRETQLAEAADSSDSDSIMHSSRTLREKILQTQKEGCDFANVDVDTLIVTAAKELGRDLYSELPQEERRQKLDAMINKLQQEIDMESEHKLELHREEKDAPDQQVRSKIAADLAKSEERLQALALLMLHYCSGWQNCTEREDETKAAGAQAV
;
A
#
# COMPACT_ATOMS: atom_id res chain seq x y z
N MET A 1 -12.98 -37.61 -22.05
CA MET A 1 -13.20 -36.15 -22.20
C MET A 1 -13.03 -35.50 -20.84
N ALA A 2 -12.02 -34.63 -20.74
CA ALA A 2 -11.48 -34.11 -19.50
C ALA A 2 -12.43 -33.12 -18.81
N ARG A 3 -12.68 -33.35 -17.51
CA ARG A 3 -13.23 -32.35 -16.59
C ARG A 3 -12.13 -31.32 -16.34
N ARG A 4 -12.28 -30.09 -16.85
CA ARG A 4 -11.40 -28.99 -16.48
C ARG A 4 -11.80 -28.49 -15.09
N TYR A 5 -10.89 -28.67 -14.15
CA TYR A 5 -10.86 -27.99 -12.87
C TYR A 5 -10.68 -26.48 -13.12
N LEU A 6 -11.68 -25.67 -12.77
CA LEU A 6 -11.57 -24.23 -12.61
C LEU A 6 -12.15 -23.89 -11.23
N SER A 7 -11.39 -24.17 -10.19
CA SER A 7 -11.68 -23.68 -8.85
C SER A 7 -10.38 -23.70 -8.03
N GLY A 8 -9.44 -22.82 -8.42
CA GLY A 8 -8.13 -22.71 -7.78
C GLY A 8 -7.58 -21.30 -7.68
N GLU A 9 -8.09 -20.34 -8.48
CA GLU A 9 -7.52 -18.98 -8.53
C GLU A 9 -8.44 -17.87 -8.01
N MET A 10 -9.63 -18.22 -7.49
CA MET A 10 -10.57 -17.22 -6.94
C MET A 10 -10.33 -16.90 -5.45
N PHE A 11 -9.25 -17.39 -4.83
CA PHE A 11 -9.05 -17.29 -3.37
C PHE A 11 -7.81 -16.48 -2.95
N ARG A 12 -7.16 -15.75 -3.86
CA ARG A 12 -5.96 -14.92 -3.53
C ARG A 12 -6.12 -13.43 -3.77
N GLU A 13 -7.20 -12.99 -4.43
CA GLU A 13 -7.53 -11.56 -4.56
C GLU A 13 -8.13 -10.98 -3.27
N THR A 14 -8.84 -11.79 -2.48
CA THR A 14 -9.65 -11.33 -1.34
C THR A 14 -8.83 -10.97 -0.09
N GLN A 15 -7.61 -11.49 0.05
CA GLN A 15 -6.80 -11.29 1.27
C GLN A 15 -6.21 -9.89 1.43
N LEU A 16 -6.12 -9.07 0.37
CA LEU A 16 -5.72 -7.66 0.51
C LEU A 16 -6.88 -6.76 0.98
N ALA A 17 -8.12 -7.18 0.74
CA ALA A 17 -9.31 -6.40 1.08
C ALA A 17 -9.84 -6.71 2.51
N GLU A 18 -9.59 -7.91 3.04
CA GLU A 18 -10.13 -8.35 4.34
C GLU A 18 -9.25 -7.99 5.55
N ALA A 19 -8.00 -7.56 5.34
CA ALA A 19 -7.13 -7.07 6.42
C ALA A 19 -7.53 -5.68 6.96
N ALA A 20 -8.52 -5.02 6.35
CA ALA A 20 -8.90 -3.64 6.66
C ALA A 20 -9.72 -3.47 7.96
N ASP A 21 -10.08 -4.55 8.66
CA ASP A 21 -10.98 -4.49 9.83
C ASP A 21 -10.29 -4.75 11.19
N SER A 22 -8.96 -4.93 11.20
CA SER A 22 -8.19 -5.06 12.46
C SER A 22 -7.16 -3.93 12.59
N SER A 23 -7.07 -3.36 13.79
CA SER A 23 -6.07 -2.37 14.22
C SER A 23 -4.69 -3.02 14.50
N ASP A 24 -4.50 -4.30 14.18
CA ASP A 24 -3.28 -5.04 14.48
C ASP A 24 -2.11 -4.64 13.58
N SER A 25 -1.01 -4.22 14.22
CA SER A 25 0.29 -3.92 13.61
C SER A 25 0.78 -5.05 12.67
N ASP A 26 0.46 -6.30 13.01
CA ASP A 26 0.83 -7.48 12.22
C ASP A 26 0.08 -7.58 10.87
N SER A 27 -1.16 -7.07 10.80
CA SER A 27 -1.99 -7.15 9.58
C SER A 27 -1.53 -6.15 8.50
N ILE A 28 -1.12 -4.96 8.93
CA ILE A 28 -0.56 -3.91 8.04
C ILE A 28 0.80 -4.37 7.48
N MET A 29 1.66 -4.92 8.35
CA MET A 29 2.95 -5.46 7.92
C MET A 29 2.79 -6.63 6.96
N HIS A 30 1.81 -7.51 7.19
CA HIS A 30 1.51 -8.61 6.28
C HIS A 30 1.03 -8.12 4.90
N SER A 31 0.18 -7.08 4.88
CA SER A 31 -0.31 -6.47 3.65
C SER A 31 0.82 -5.82 2.83
N SER A 32 1.74 -5.12 3.51
CA SER A 32 2.92 -4.53 2.86
C SER A 32 3.88 -5.59 2.30
N ARG A 33 4.18 -6.64 3.07
CA ARG A 33 5.00 -7.77 2.59
C ARG A 33 4.38 -8.43 1.37
N THR A 34 3.07 -8.66 1.43
CA THR A 34 2.32 -9.25 0.31
C THR A 34 2.35 -8.36 -0.93
N LEU A 35 2.20 -7.03 -0.78
CA LEU A 35 2.30 -6.09 -1.89
C LEU A 35 3.71 -6.09 -2.50
N ARG A 36 4.77 -6.07 -1.67
CA ARG A 36 6.16 -6.14 -2.14
C ARG A 36 6.45 -7.45 -2.88
N GLU A 37 5.98 -8.59 -2.36
CA GLU A 37 6.13 -9.89 -3.03
C GLU A 37 5.40 -9.92 -4.37
N LYS A 38 4.17 -9.41 -4.43
CA LYS A 38 3.40 -9.29 -5.68
C LYS A 38 4.12 -8.42 -6.71
N ILE A 39 4.63 -7.26 -6.30
CA ILE A 39 5.41 -6.35 -7.16
C ILE A 39 6.62 -7.07 -7.77
N LEU A 40 7.40 -7.78 -6.95
CA LEU A 40 8.57 -8.53 -7.42
C LEU A 40 8.18 -9.69 -8.35
N GLN A 41 7.01 -10.28 -8.15
CA GLN A 41 6.53 -11.40 -8.96
C GLN A 41 6.04 -10.95 -10.34
N THR A 42 5.28 -9.85 -10.43
CA THR A 42 4.81 -9.26 -11.70
C THR A 42 5.97 -8.79 -12.58
N GLN A 43 7.07 -8.30 -11.98
CA GLN A 43 8.24 -7.82 -12.72
C GLN A 43 9.15 -8.96 -13.24
N LYS A 44 9.00 -10.19 -12.74
CA LYS A 44 9.77 -11.36 -13.21
C LYS A 44 9.39 -11.81 -14.62
N GLU A 45 8.26 -11.33 -15.14
CA GLU A 45 7.70 -11.76 -16.43
C GLU A 45 7.99 -10.82 -17.60
N GLY A 46 8.65 -9.67 -17.40
CA GLY A 46 9.08 -8.88 -18.54
C GLY A 46 9.74 -7.56 -18.22
N CYS A 47 11.07 -7.54 -18.11
CA CYS A 47 11.94 -6.39 -18.43
C CYS A 47 13.41 -6.67 -18.07
N ASP A 48 14.32 -6.18 -18.92
CA ASP A 48 15.77 -6.30 -18.79
C ASP A 48 16.30 -5.08 -17.99
N PHE A 49 16.43 -5.21 -16.67
CA PHE A 49 16.74 -4.09 -15.76
C PHE A 49 18.04 -4.27 -14.96
N ALA A 50 19.16 -4.50 -15.63
CA ALA A 50 20.46 -4.57 -14.96
C ALA A 50 20.94 -3.25 -14.29
N ASN A 51 20.16 -2.15 -14.35
CA ASN A 51 20.58 -0.83 -13.85
C ASN A 51 19.48 0.05 -13.22
N VAL A 52 18.27 -0.46 -12.96
CA VAL A 52 17.22 0.36 -12.32
C VAL A 52 17.20 0.08 -10.82
N ASP A 53 17.21 1.17 -10.06
CA ASP A 53 17.07 1.18 -8.61
C ASP A 53 15.80 0.43 -8.17
N VAL A 54 15.97 -0.51 -7.23
CA VAL A 54 14.91 -1.42 -6.77
C VAL A 54 13.76 -0.64 -6.12
N ASP A 55 14.07 0.44 -5.39
CA ASP A 55 13.04 1.27 -4.77
C ASP A 55 12.19 1.99 -5.82
N THR A 56 12.83 2.49 -6.88
CA THR A 56 12.14 3.10 -8.03
C THR A 56 11.22 2.10 -8.75
N LEU A 57 11.65 0.85 -8.91
CA LEU A 57 10.81 -0.22 -9.47
C LEU A 57 9.61 -0.52 -8.57
N ILE A 58 9.85 -0.63 -7.26
CA ILE A 58 8.79 -0.89 -6.28
C ILE A 58 7.73 0.21 -6.29
N VAL A 59 8.16 1.48 -6.30
CA VAL A 59 7.28 2.65 -6.40
C VAL A 59 6.46 2.61 -7.69
N THR A 60 7.08 2.30 -8.82
CA THR A 60 6.41 2.28 -10.12
C THR A 60 5.37 1.17 -10.19
N ALA A 61 5.73 -0.05 -9.79
CA ALA A 61 4.83 -1.18 -9.77
C ALA A 61 3.68 -0.99 -8.77
N ALA A 62 3.94 -0.40 -7.60
CA ALA A 62 2.88 -0.06 -6.64
C ALA A 62 1.85 0.91 -7.24
N LYS A 63 2.29 1.90 -8.03
CA LYS A 63 1.39 2.81 -8.75
C LYS A 63 0.55 2.06 -9.79
N GLU A 64 1.19 1.22 -10.60
CA GLU A 64 0.52 0.46 -11.66
C GLU A 64 -0.55 -0.46 -11.08
N LEU A 65 -0.19 -1.30 -10.10
CA LEU A 65 -1.15 -2.17 -9.42
C LEU A 65 -2.25 -1.37 -8.70
N GLY A 66 -1.93 -0.17 -8.22
CA GLY A 66 -2.88 0.72 -7.56
C GLY A 66 -3.99 1.21 -8.50
N ARG A 67 -3.67 1.40 -9.78
CA ARG A 67 -4.65 1.83 -10.80
C ARG A 67 -5.72 0.79 -11.10
N ASP A 68 -5.47 -0.48 -10.81
CA ASP A 68 -6.43 -1.56 -11.03
C ASP A 68 -7.22 -1.90 -9.75
N LEU A 69 -6.91 -1.23 -8.65
CA LEU A 69 -7.48 -1.51 -7.35
C LEU A 69 -8.98 -1.18 -7.30
N TYR A 70 -9.80 -2.15 -6.88
CA TYR A 70 -11.26 -2.09 -6.89
C TYR A 70 -11.86 -1.76 -8.27
N SER A 71 -11.21 -2.18 -9.36
CA SER A 71 -11.67 -1.93 -10.73
C SER A 71 -13.01 -2.62 -11.06
N GLU A 72 -13.39 -3.61 -10.26
CA GLU A 72 -14.68 -4.29 -10.29
C GLU A 72 -15.85 -3.48 -9.69
N LEU A 73 -15.56 -2.41 -8.93
CA LEU A 73 -16.59 -1.55 -8.32
C LEU A 73 -17.02 -0.42 -9.25
N PRO A 74 -18.27 0.06 -9.15
CA PRO A 74 -18.70 1.30 -9.80
C PRO A 74 -17.79 2.48 -9.42
N GLN A 75 -17.54 3.40 -10.35
CA GLN A 75 -16.57 4.48 -10.18
C GLN A 75 -16.76 5.31 -8.90
N GLU A 76 -18.02 5.62 -8.54
CA GLU A 76 -18.35 6.34 -7.31
C GLU A 76 -17.99 5.54 -6.05
N GLU A 77 -18.43 4.28 -5.98
CA GLU A 77 -18.14 3.38 -4.86
C GLU A 77 -16.63 3.10 -4.73
N ARG A 78 -15.98 2.92 -5.87
CA ARG A 78 -14.53 2.76 -5.98
C ARG A 78 -13.81 3.96 -5.37
N ARG A 79 -14.17 5.19 -5.76
CA ARG A 79 -13.57 6.43 -5.23
C ARG A 79 -13.80 6.56 -3.73
N GLN A 80 -15.01 6.32 -3.25
CA GLN A 80 -15.33 6.38 -1.81
C GLN A 80 -14.50 5.37 -1.01
N LYS A 81 -14.35 4.14 -1.52
CA LYS A 81 -13.56 3.10 -0.85
C LYS A 81 -12.07 3.45 -0.83
N LEU A 82 -11.53 3.99 -1.93
CA LEU A 82 -10.15 4.46 -2.00
C LEU A 82 -9.90 5.62 -1.03
N ASP A 83 -10.80 6.60 -0.99
CA ASP A 83 -10.73 7.75 -0.10
C ASP A 83 -10.76 7.33 1.38
N ALA A 84 -11.68 6.42 1.74
CA ALA A 84 -11.75 5.86 3.09
C ALA A 84 -10.42 5.16 3.49
N MET A 85 -9.83 4.39 2.57
CA MET A 85 -8.55 3.73 2.83
C MET A 85 -7.38 4.72 2.96
N ILE A 86 -7.33 5.77 2.14
CA ILE A 86 -6.34 6.84 2.23
C ILE A 86 -6.45 7.55 3.59
N ASN A 87 -7.66 7.91 4.00
CA ASN A 87 -7.91 8.54 5.30
C ASN A 87 -7.46 7.65 6.46
N LYS A 88 -7.73 6.34 6.39
CA LYS A 88 -7.26 5.36 7.38
C LYS A 88 -5.74 5.29 7.42
N LEU A 89 -5.09 5.20 6.26
CA LEU A 89 -3.63 5.15 6.19
C LEU A 89 -2.97 6.42 6.72
N GLN A 90 -3.59 7.58 6.51
CA GLN A 90 -3.09 8.84 7.06
C GLN A 90 -3.10 8.80 8.60
N GLN A 91 -4.20 8.35 9.21
CA GLN A 91 -4.27 8.20 10.67
C GLN A 91 -3.21 7.23 11.21
N GLU A 92 -2.99 6.10 10.54
CA GLU A 92 -1.95 5.13 10.92
C GLU A 92 -0.53 5.72 10.79
N ILE A 93 -0.27 6.53 9.76
CA ILE A 93 1.01 7.23 9.58
C ILE A 93 1.22 8.25 10.69
N ASP A 94 0.18 9.01 11.03
CA ASP A 94 0.24 10.03 12.10
C ASP A 94 0.52 9.35 13.45
N MET A 95 -0.21 8.29 13.78
CA MET A 95 -0.01 7.50 14.99
C MET A 95 1.39 6.88 15.06
N GLU A 96 1.87 6.26 13.98
CA GLU A 96 3.20 5.66 13.96
C GLU A 96 4.30 6.73 14.02
N SER A 97 4.07 7.90 13.44
CA SER A 97 5.00 9.03 13.52
C SER A 97 5.10 9.57 14.95
N GLU A 98 3.97 9.69 15.66
CA GLU A 98 3.93 10.06 17.07
C GLU A 98 4.65 9.03 17.94
N HIS A 99 4.37 7.74 17.75
CA HIS A 99 5.05 6.64 18.43
C HIS A 99 6.58 6.69 18.21
N LYS A 100 7.04 6.94 16.98
CA LYS A 100 8.47 7.11 16.70
C LYS A 100 9.08 8.29 17.43
N LEU A 101 8.36 9.42 17.53
CA LEU A 101 8.81 10.59 18.28
C LEU A 101 8.92 10.30 19.78
N GLU A 102 8.02 9.49 20.34
CA GLU A 102 8.09 9.01 21.71
C GLU A 102 9.32 8.13 21.94
N LEU A 103 9.56 7.14 21.08
CA LEU A 103 10.75 6.29 21.14
C LEU A 103 12.06 7.09 21.07
N HIS A 104 12.12 8.12 20.23
CA HIS A 104 13.30 9.01 20.20
C HIS A 104 13.49 9.85 21.48
N ARG A 105 12.42 10.14 22.22
CA ARG A 105 12.53 10.79 23.53
C ARG A 105 13.03 9.78 24.55
N GLU A 106 12.46 8.59 24.57
CA GLU A 106 12.88 7.50 25.46
C GLU A 106 14.35 7.11 25.25
N GLU A 107 14.82 7.08 24.00
CA GLU A 107 16.22 6.79 23.67
C GLU A 107 17.19 7.79 24.33
N LYS A 108 16.81 9.08 24.37
CA LYS A 108 17.61 10.15 24.97
C LYS A 108 17.65 10.04 26.49
N ASP A 109 16.53 9.66 27.10
CA ASP A 109 16.38 9.53 28.55
C ASP A 109 16.83 8.16 29.08
N ALA A 110 17.18 7.22 28.19
CA ALA A 110 17.56 5.86 28.55
C ALA A 110 18.84 5.80 29.41
N PRO A 111 18.78 5.14 30.58
CA PRO A 111 19.85 5.19 31.59
C PRO A 111 21.06 4.31 31.26
N ASP A 112 20.88 3.24 30.48
CA ASP A 112 21.93 2.29 30.15
C ASP A 112 21.91 1.85 28.68
N GLN A 113 23.03 1.27 28.24
CA GLN A 113 23.25 0.88 26.85
C GLN A 113 22.31 -0.24 26.38
N GLN A 114 21.89 -1.14 27.27
CA GLN A 114 21.01 -2.24 26.91
C GLN A 114 19.60 -1.73 26.60
N VAL A 115 19.09 -0.80 27.39
CA VAL A 115 17.81 -0.12 27.14
C VAL A 115 17.86 0.67 25.83
N ARG A 116 18.95 1.42 25.59
CA ARG A 116 19.14 2.14 24.31
C ARG A 116 19.14 1.21 23.11
N SER A 117 19.83 0.08 23.19
CA SER A 117 19.84 -0.90 22.09
C SER A 117 18.46 -1.49 21.81
N LYS A 118 17.63 -1.70 22.84
CA LYS A 118 16.24 -2.15 22.65
C LYS A 118 15.41 -1.07 21.95
N ILE A 119 15.48 0.17 22.42
CA ILE A 119 14.74 1.30 21.83
C ILE A 119 15.18 1.54 20.38
N ALA A 120 16.47 1.41 20.07
CA ALA A 120 16.97 1.49 18.70
C ALA A 120 16.39 0.41 17.77
N ALA A 121 16.19 -0.82 18.29
CA ALA A 121 15.53 -1.88 17.53
C ALA A 121 14.04 -1.57 17.30
N ASP A 122 13.35 -1.03 18.31
CA ASP A 122 11.95 -0.61 18.20
C ASP A 122 11.79 0.58 17.23
N LEU A 123 12.74 1.53 17.21
CA LEU A 123 12.82 2.61 16.22
C LEU A 123 12.98 2.07 14.79
N ALA A 124 13.90 1.12 14.58
CA ALA A 124 14.09 0.51 13.25
C ALA A 124 12.81 -0.20 12.76
N LYS A 125 12.08 -0.85 13.67
CA LYS A 125 10.78 -1.47 13.36
C LYS A 125 9.71 -0.43 13.01
N SER A 126 9.67 0.69 13.75
CA SER A 126 8.78 1.82 13.45
C SER A 126 9.08 2.44 12.08
N GLU A 127 10.36 2.59 11.72
CA GLU A 127 10.78 3.07 10.41
C GLU A 127 10.36 2.13 9.26
N GLU A 128 10.55 0.81 9.42
CA GLU A 128 10.07 -0.18 8.45
C GLU A 128 8.55 -0.08 8.26
N ARG A 129 7.79 0.13 9.36
CA ARG A 129 6.34 0.33 9.30
C ARG A 129 5.95 1.60 8.57
N LEU A 130 6.64 2.72 8.80
CA LEU A 130 6.38 3.96 8.06
C LEU A 130 6.67 3.79 6.56
N GLN A 131 7.73 3.09 6.19
CA GLN A 131 8.03 2.79 4.78
C GLN A 131 6.93 1.90 4.15
N ALA A 132 6.44 0.90 4.89
CA ALA A 132 5.32 0.06 4.47
C ALA A 132 4.03 0.85 4.25
N LEU A 133 3.68 1.71 5.22
CA LEU A 133 2.52 2.59 5.15
C LEU A 133 2.62 3.58 3.99
N ALA A 134 3.80 4.15 3.73
CA ALA A 134 4.03 5.05 2.61
C ALA A 134 3.83 4.36 1.25
N LEU A 135 4.28 3.10 1.12
CA LEU A 135 4.08 2.31 -0.10
C LEU A 135 2.58 2.01 -0.32
N LEU A 136 1.86 1.65 0.73
CA LEU A 136 0.40 1.46 0.66
C LEU A 136 -0.29 2.78 0.31
N MET A 137 0.08 3.89 0.94
CA MET A 137 -0.46 5.22 0.63
C MET A 137 -0.31 5.54 -0.86
N LEU A 138 0.88 5.32 -1.41
CA LEU A 138 1.13 5.50 -2.83
C LEU A 138 0.22 4.62 -3.71
N HIS A 139 0.07 3.35 -3.34
CA HIS A 139 -0.76 2.39 -4.05
C HIS A 139 -2.23 2.84 -4.11
N TYR A 140 -2.82 3.23 -2.98
CA TYR A 140 -4.22 3.70 -2.93
C TYR A 140 -4.40 5.08 -3.59
N CYS A 141 -3.47 6.02 -3.39
CA CYS A 141 -3.50 7.32 -4.07
C CYS A 141 -3.46 7.18 -5.59
N SER A 142 -2.73 6.20 -6.12
CA SER A 142 -2.67 5.93 -7.56
C SER A 142 -4.01 5.45 -8.13
N GLY A 143 -4.71 4.59 -7.37
CA GLY A 143 -6.06 4.18 -7.71
C GLY A 143 -7.06 5.34 -7.66
N TRP A 144 -6.94 6.21 -6.64
CA TRP A 144 -7.82 7.37 -6.48
C TRP A 144 -7.62 8.39 -7.60
N GLN A 145 -6.36 8.72 -7.91
CA GLN A 145 -6.00 9.62 -9.02
C GLN A 145 -6.54 9.10 -10.35
N ASN A 146 -6.43 7.79 -10.61
CA ASN A 146 -6.99 7.19 -11.82
C ASN A 146 -8.51 7.35 -11.92
N CYS A 147 -9.24 7.31 -10.80
CA CYS A 147 -10.68 7.54 -10.80
C CYS A 147 -11.02 9.00 -11.16
N THR A 148 -10.27 9.95 -10.60
CA THR A 148 -10.45 11.39 -10.82
C THR A 148 -10.12 11.80 -12.26
N GLU A 149 -9.00 11.32 -12.81
CA GLU A 149 -8.59 11.61 -14.20
C GLU A 149 -9.64 11.16 -15.22
N ARG A 150 -10.20 9.96 -15.04
CA ARG A 150 -11.27 9.43 -15.92
C ARG A 150 -12.56 10.24 -15.82
N GLU A 151 -12.86 10.77 -14.64
CA GLU A 151 -14.01 11.65 -14.39
C GLU A 151 -13.86 13.00 -15.11
N ASP A 152 -12.67 13.59 -15.08
CA ASP A 152 -12.40 14.86 -15.74
C ASP A 152 -12.42 14.73 -17.27
N GLU A 153 -11.94 13.60 -17.82
CA GLU A 153 -12.04 13.30 -19.26
C GLU A 153 -13.50 13.17 -19.73
N THR A 154 -14.36 12.52 -18.95
CA THR A 154 -15.79 12.39 -19.31
C THR A 154 -16.54 13.72 -19.28
N LYS A 155 -16.14 14.66 -18.41
CA LYS A 155 -16.69 16.02 -18.37
C LYS A 155 -16.17 16.88 -19.52
N ALA A 156 -14.90 16.75 -19.91
CA ALA A 156 -14.32 17.47 -21.03
C ALA A 156 -14.93 17.03 -22.38
N ALA A 157 -15.20 15.73 -22.57
CA ALA A 157 -15.85 15.22 -23.77
C ALA A 157 -17.32 15.66 -23.91
N GLY A 158 -18.02 15.90 -22.80
CA GLY A 158 -19.40 16.43 -22.81
C GLY A 158 -19.51 17.91 -23.18
N ALA A 159 -18.43 18.69 -23.02
CA ALA A 159 -18.41 20.12 -23.33
C ALA A 159 -18.04 20.45 -24.79
N GLN A 160 -17.60 19.47 -25.59
CA GLN A 160 -17.29 19.63 -27.01
C GLN A 160 -18.44 19.22 -27.96
N ALA A 161 -19.59 18.81 -27.42
CA ALA A 161 -20.75 18.37 -28.18
C ALA A 161 -21.97 19.33 -28.13
N VAL A 162 -21.75 20.61 -27.79
CA VAL A 162 -22.81 21.64 -27.77
C VAL A 162 -22.42 22.81 -28.67
#